data_AF-A0A258BIV8-F1
#
_entry.id   AF-A0A258BIV8-F1
#
_cell.length_a   1.000
_cell.length_b   1.000
_cell.length_c   1.000
_cell.angle_alpha   90.00
_cell.angle_beta   90.00
_cell.angle_gamma   90.00
#
_symmetry.space_group_name_H-M   'P 1'
#
loop_
_entity.id
_entity.type
_entity.pdbx_description
1 polymer ?
#
loop_
_entity_poly.entity_id
_entity_poly.type
_entity_poly.pdbx_seq_one_letter_code
_entity_poly.pdbx_strand_id
1 'polypeptide(L)'
;MSETEPAKPALQLKSQKFRDAREKDWRTLSRALDRLDQGKLNSFSTDELLNLPVLYRSAVSSLSMARSISLDRNLIGYLQGLCARAYMGIYGPHARFKDILTGYFGRQWPENVRRIGPEFLLSLACLVIGIVAGWLLCAGDQSWYSALVGEDMAGGRNLSASASDLKKTLEGSTDGLAVFSVFLMSHNTQVS
;
A
#
# COMPACT_ATOMS: atom_id res chain seq x y z
N MET A 1 68.78 1.46 -5.61
CA MET A 1 67.37 1.06 -5.63
C MET A 1 66.80 1.30 -4.24
N SER A 2 66.12 2.42 -4.03
CA SER A 2 64.92 2.50 -3.20
C SER A 2 64.33 3.88 -3.41
N GLU A 3 63.20 3.87 -4.09
CA GLU A 3 62.42 5.00 -4.57
C GLU A 3 61.76 5.68 -3.36
N THR A 4 62.09 6.95 -3.11
CA THR A 4 61.40 7.77 -2.12
C THR A 4 59.99 8.07 -2.63
N GLU A 5 59.02 7.40 -2.04
CA GLU A 5 57.58 7.59 -2.23
C GLU A 5 57.21 9.09 -2.08
N PRO A 6 56.54 9.73 -3.07
CA PRO A 6 56.29 11.15 -2.99
C PRO A 6 55.16 11.45 -1.99
N ALA A 7 55.40 12.47 -1.18
CA ALA A 7 54.51 12.92 -0.12
C ALA A 7 53.08 13.22 -0.64
N LYS A 8 52.06 12.79 0.13
CA LYS A 8 50.67 13.24 0.02
C LYS A 8 50.26 14.16 1.20
N PRO A 9 50.67 15.45 1.28
CA PRO A 9 50.38 16.26 2.47
C PRO A 9 49.26 17.30 2.28
N ALA A 10 49.16 17.95 1.12
CA ALA A 10 48.35 19.18 1.00
C ALA A 10 46.83 18.93 0.86
N LEU A 11 46.43 17.90 0.12
CA LEU A 11 45.02 17.53 -0.08
C LEU A 11 44.40 16.92 1.19
N GLN A 12 45.17 16.10 1.92
CA GLN A 12 44.78 15.50 3.20
C GLN A 12 44.53 16.59 4.27
N LEU A 13 45.43 17.56 4.42
CA LEU A 13 45.27 18.65 5.40
C LEU A 13 44.06 19.57 5.10
N LYS A 14 43.80 19.87 3.83
CA LYS A 14 42.62 20.67 3.43
C LYS A 14 41.32 19.91 3.67
N SER A 15 41.31 18.61 3.36
CA SER A 15 40.19 17.70 3.64
C SER A 15 39.87 17.61 5.14
N GLN A 16 40.89 17.47 5.99
CA GLN A 16 40.71 17.33 7.42
C GLN A 16 40.17 18.62 8.06
N LYS A 17 40.76 19.78 7.73
CA LYS A 17 40.27 21.08 8.22
C LYS A 17 38.84 21.38 7.76
N PHE A 18 38.48 20.95 6.55
CA PHE A 18 37.11 21.09 6.04
C PHE A 18 36.12 20.23 6.83
N ARG A 19 36.51 19.00 7.20
CA ARG A 19 35.69 18.10 8.03
C ARG A 19 35.51 18.70 9.44
N ASP A 20 36.60 19.06 10.11
CA ASP A 20 36.56 19.54 11.50
C ASP A 20 35.71 20.81 11.68
N ALA A 21 35.71 21.71 10.69
CA ALA A 21 34.95 22.97 10.75
C ALA A 21 33.43 22.80 10.58
N ARG A 22 32.97 21.75 9.88
CA ARG A 22 31.56 21.60 9.47
C ARG A 22 30.86 20.36 10.04
N GLU A 23 31.62 19.44 10.61
CA GLU A 23 31.09 18.22 11.21
C GLU A 23 30.11 18.49 12.36
N LYS A 24 30.35 19.55 13.14
CA LYS A 24 29.45 19.96 14.23
C LYS A 24 28.04 20.30 13.71
N ASP A 25 27.95 21.02 12.59
CA ASP A 25 26.69 21.38 11.96
C ASP A 25 25.99 20.15 11.39
N TRP A 26 26.75 19.25 10.74
CA TRP A 26 26.20 18.01 10.19
C TRP A 26 25.64 17.10 11.28
N ARG A 27 26.33 16.97 12.41
CA ARG A 27 25.86 16.18 13.56
C ARG A 27 24.62 16.81 14.20
N THR A 28 24.56 18.14 14.25
CA THR A 28 23.38 18.86 14.77
C THR A 28 22.17 18.62 13.88
N LEU A 29 22.33 18.73 12.56
CA LEU A 29 21.29 18.40 11.59
C LEU A 29 20.85 16.93 11.69
N SER A 30 21.80 15.99 11.74
CA SER A 30 21.48 14.56 11.83
C SER A 30 20.65 14.25 13.07
N ARG A 31 21.02 14.76 14.24
CA ARG A 31 20.27 14.53 15.49
C ARG A 31 18.86 15.12 15.43
N ALA A 32 18.69 16.26 14.77
CA ALA A 32 17.38 16.84 14.57
C ALA A 32 16.53 15.96 13.64
N LEU A 33 17.10 15.44 12.56
CA LEU A 33 16.41 14.51 11.67
C LEU A 33 16.06 13.19 12.36
N ASP A 34 16.93 12.65 13.22
CA ASP A 34 16.63 11.45 13.99
C ASP A 34 15.43 11.64 14.93
N ARG A 35 15.26 12.85 15.51
CA ARG A 35 14.07 13.21 16.31
C ARG A 35 12.81 13.33 15.45
N LEU A 36 12.94 13.85 14.24
CA LEU A 36 11.83 13.96 13.29
C LEU A 36 11.34 12.58 12.83
N ASP A 37 12.27 11.68 12.49
CA ASP A 37 11.97 10.31 12.03
C ASP A 37 11.30 9.47 13.14
N GLN A 38 11.60 9.76 14.42
CA GLN A 38 10.92 9.16 15.57
C GLN A 38 9.49 9.70 15.80
N GLY A 39 8.95 10.52 14.90
CA GLY A 39 7.59 11.06 14.98
C GLY A 39 7.42 12.17 16.02
N LYS A 40 8.52 12.74 16.56
CA LYS A 40 8.48 13.74 17.62
C LYS A 40 8.39 15.17 17.10
N LEU A 41 7.54 15.42 16.09
CA LEU A 41 7.30 16.78 15.56
C LEU A 41 6.84 17.76 16.65
N ASN A 42 6.02 17.30 17.60
CA ASN A 42 5.55 18.11 18.74
C ASN A 42 6.64 18.40 19.80
N SER A 43 7.84 17.86 19.66
CA SER A 43 8.96 18.09 20.59
C SER A 43 9.89 19.23 20.17
N PHE A 44 9.71 19.78 18.98
CA PHE A 44 10.58 20.84 18.48
C PHE A 44 10.14 22.20 19.01
N SER A 45 11.09 22.97 19.52
CA SER A 45 10.87 24.39 19.79
C SER A 45 10.73 25.14 18.46
N THR A 46 9.98 26.25 18.44
CA THR A 46 9.87 27.16 17.29
C THR A 46 11.24 27.58 16.77
N ASP A 47 12.19 27.85 17.67
CA ASP A 47 13.57 28.23 17.30
C ASP A 47 14.33 27.09 16.60
N GLU A 48 14.11 25.83 17.03
CA GLU A 48 14.72 24.66 16.38
C GLU A 48 14.14 24.44 14.97
N LEU A 49 12.83 24.65 14.79
CA LEU A 49 12.17 24.58 13.48
C LEU A 49 12.67 25.65 12.52
N LEU A 50 12.86 26.89 13.00
CA LEU A 50 13.38 28.00 12.20
C LEU A 50 14.86 27.81 11.83
N ASN A 51 15.63 27.10 12.67
CA ASN A 51 17.05 26.84 12.42
C ASN A 51 17.29 25.67 11.44
N LEU A 52 16.32 24.76 11.28
CA LEU A 52 16.45 23.59 10.41
C LEU A 52 16.78 23.92 8.94
N PRO A 53 16.11 24.89 8.28
CA PRO A 53 16.45 25.31 6.92
C PRO A 53 17.86 25.89 6.80
N VAL A 54 18.36 26.55 7.85
CA VAL A 54 19.72 27.12 7.88
C VAL A 54 20.75 26.00 7.91
N LEU A 55 20.56 25.01 8.80
CA LEU A 55 21.41 23.82 8.89
C LEU A 55 21.39 23.02 7.57
N TYR A 56 20.23 22.87 6.94
CA TYR A 56 20.09 22.23 5.64
C TYR A 56 20.91 22.95 4.55
N ARG A 57 20.80 24.29 4.44
CA ARG A 57 21.60 25.06 3.46
C ARG A 57 23.11 24.93 3.70
N SER A 58 23.54 24.86 4.96
CA SER A 58 24.94 24.60 5.32
C SER A 58 25.41 23.21 4.84
N ALA A 59 24.58 22.18 5.02
CA ALA A 59 24.87 20.83 4.55
C ALA A 59 24.92 20.74 3.01
N VAL A 60 23.99 21.39 2.30
CA VAL A 60 24.00 21.46 0.83
C VAL A 60 25.26 22.17 0.31
N SER A 61 25.63 23.30 0.94
CA SER A 61 26.88 24.00 0.61
C SER A 61 28.11 23.11 0.82
N SER A 62 28.11 22.32 1.90
CA SER A 62 29.17 21.36 2.20
C SER A 62 29.25 20.25 1.16
N LEU A 63 28.10 19.75 0.69
CA LEU A 63 28.03 18.74 -0.36
C LEU A 63 28.55 19.28 -1.70
N SER A 64 28.16 20.51 -2.07
CA SER A 64 28.65 21.16 -3.29
C SER A 64 30.16 21.36 -3.25
N MET A 65 30.71 21.78 -2.11
CA MET A 65 32.15 21.91 -1.93
C MET A 65 32.85 20.55 -1.98
N ALA A 66 32.35 19.52 -1.28
CA ALA A 66 32.93 18.18 -1.29
C ALA A 66 32.99 17.57 -2.71
N ARG A 67 31.99 17.86 -3.55
CA ARG A 67 31.98 17.47 -4.96
C ARG A 67 32.98 18.25 -5.81
N SER A 68 33.10 19.58 -5.60
CA SER A 68 33.99 20.41 -6.43
C SER A 68 35.47 20.13 -6.19
N ILE A 69 35.86 19.82 -4.95
CA ILE A 69 37.25 19.48 -4.60
C ILE A 69 37.56 17.98 -4.71
N SER A 70 36.63 17.18 -5.27
CA SER A 70 36.74 15.72 -5.40
C SER A 70 37.18 15.04 -4.09
N LEU A 71 36.50 15.34 -2.98
CA LEU A 71 36.75 14.67 -1.71
C LEU A 71 36.27 13.21 -1.75
N ASP A 72 36.67 12.44 -0.74
CA ASP A 72 36.32 11.03 -0.52
C ASP A 72 34.83 10.70 -0.82
N ARG A 73 34.63 9.63 -1.60
CA ARG A 73 33.31 9.13 -2.02
C ARG A 73 32.39 8.83 -0.84
N ASN A 74 32.94 8.37 0.28
CA ASN A 74 32.16 8.06 1.49
C ASN A 74 31.49 9.32 2.06
N LEU A 75 32.25 10.42 2.17
CA LEU A 75 31.72 11.69 2.68
C LEU A 75 30.62 12.25 1.77
N ILE A 76 30.82 12.17 0.46
CA ILE A 76 29.81 12.61 -0.51
C ILE A 76 28.52 11.80 -0.31
N GLY A 77 28.61 10.48 -0.16
CA GLY A 77 27.46 9.62 0.11
C GLY A 77 26.73 9.99 1.41
N TYR A 78 27.48 10.20 2.51
CA TYR A 78 26.92 10.66 3.78
C TYR A 78 26.16 11.98 3.64
N LEU A 79 26.77 12.99 3.01
CA LEU A 79 26.16 14.31 2.83
C LEU A 79 24.93 14.26 1.89
N GLN A 80 24.96 13.42 0.86
CA GLN A 80 23.79 13.20 -0.01
C GLN A 80 22.62 12.60 0.78
N GLY A 81 22.87 11.55 1.57
CA GLY A 81 21.85 10.94 2.42
C GLY A 81 21.28 11.92 3.45
N LEU A 82 22.15 12.70 4.09
CA LEU A 82 21.76 13.73 5.05
C LEU A 82 20.89 14.81 4.40
N CYS A 83 21.25 15.31 3.21
CA CYS A 83 20.45 16.31 2.49
C CYS A 83 19.10 15.75 2.02
N ALA A 84 19.06 14.51 1.53
CA ALA A 84 17.81 13.88 1.11
C ALA A 84 16.84 13.70 2.28
N ARG A 85 17.33 13.21 3.42
CA ARG A 85 16.55 13.12 4.67
C ARG A 85 16.07 14.49 5.14
N ALA A 86 16.95 15.50 5.12
CA ALA A 86 16.60 16.87 5.49
C ALA A 86 15.49 17.45 4.60
N TYR A 87 15.57 17.24 3.29
CA TYR A 87 14.54 17.67 2.35
C TYR A 87 13.18 17.04 2.66
N MET A 88 13.15 15.72 2.87
CA MET A 88 11.92 15.02 3.25
C MET A 88 11.37 15.46 4.61
N GLY A 89 12.24 15.74 5.59
CA GLY A 89 11.81 16.22 6.91
C GLY A 89 11.22 17.63 6.89
N ILE A 90 11.77 18.53 6.05
CA ILE A 90 11.34 19.94 5.97
C ILE A 90 10.13 20.11 5.05
N TYR A 91 10.14 19.48 3.88
CA TYR A 91 9.15 19.70 2.82
C TYR A 91 8.24 18.51 2.55
N GLY A 92 8.48 17.36 3.16
CA GLY A 92 7.67 16.17 2.95
C GLY A 92 6.25 16.32 3.51
N PRO A 93 5.27 15.56 3.00
CA PRO A 93 3.92 15.56 3.55
C PRO A 93 3.92 14.94 4.95
N HIS A 94 3.70 15.76 5.99
CA HIS A 94 3.57 15.28 7.39
C HIS A 94 2.22 14.65 7.71
N ALA A 95 1.46 14.21 6.71
CA ALA A 95 0.18 13.56 6.92
C ALA A 95 0.42 12.22 7.63
N ARG A 96 -0.04 12.10 8.89
CA ARG A 96 0.10 10.84 9.62
C ARG A 96 -0.70 9.79 8.89
N PHE A 97 -0.10 8.61 8.70
CA PHE A 97 -0.78 7.48 8.08
C PHE A 97 -2.15 7.20 8.71
N LYS A 98 -2.26 7.37 10.03
CA LYS A 98 -3.52 7.27 10.78
C LYS A 98 -4.56 8.27 10.29
N ASP A 99 -4.20 9.54 10.08
CA ASP A 99 -5.13 10.59 9.66
C ASP A 99 -5.64 10.34 8.23
N ILE A 100 -4.75 9.85 7.35
CA ILE A 100 -5.10 9.40 6.00
C ILE A 100 -6.09 8.24 6.08
N LEU A 101 -5.78 7.22 6.88
CA LEU A 101 -6.60 6.01 7.00
C LEU A 101 -7.99 6.34 7.58
N THR A 102 -8.05 7.12 8.66
CA THR A 102 -9.33 7.53 9.27
C THR A 102 -10.14 8.44 8.34
N GLY A 103 -9.48 9.35 7.61
CA GLY A 103 -10.15 10.21 6.63
C GLY A 103 -10.69 9.43 5.44
N TYR A 104 -9.94 8.42 4.99
CA TYR A 104 -10.35 7.55 3.89
C TYR A 104 -11.56 6.71 4.29
N PHE A 105 -11.47 5.91 5.36
CA PHE A 105 -12.56 5.02 5.76
C PHE A 105 -13.77 5.76 6.33
N GLY A 106 -13.57 6.90 6.99
CA GLY A 106 -14.66 7.66 7.60
C GLY A 106 -15.44 8.53 6.63
N ARG A 107 -14.80 9.02 5.55
CA ARG A 107 -15.40 10.01 4.65
C ARG A 107 -15.44 9.53 3.20
N GLN A 108 -14.27 9.21 2.63
CA GLN A 108 -14.14 8.95 1.21
C GLN A 108 -14.78 7.62 0.80
N TRP A 109 -14.60 6.58 1.61
CA TRP A 109 -15.17 5.25 1.37
C TRP A 109 -16.71 5.25 1.30
N PRO A 110 -17.45 5.70 2.34
CA PRO A 110 -18.91 5.67 2.30
C PRO A 110 -19.49 6.60 1.22
N GLU A 111 -18.81 7.70 0.91
CA GLU A 111 -19.21 8.61 -0.18
C GLU A 111 -19.12 7.93 -1.54
N ASN A 112 -18.02 7.24 -1.83
CA ASN A 112 -17.84 6.50 -3.07
C ASN A 112 -18.82 5.33 -3.20
N VAL A 113 -19.08 4.59 -2.13
CA VAL A 113 -20.07 3.49 -2.12
C VAL A 113 -21.47 4.02 -2.42
N ARG A 114 -21.87 5.13 -1.80
CA ARG A 114 -23.19 5.76 -2.06
C ARG A 114 -23.32 6.25 -3.50
N ARG A 115 -22.21 6.66 -4.12
CA ARG A 115 -22.18 7.12 -5.51
C ARG A 115 -22.50 5.99 -6.51
N ILE A 116 -22.13 4.75 -6.19
CA ILE A 116 -22.40 3.55 -6.99
C ILE A 116 -23.79 2.94 -6.66
N GLY A 117 -24.51 3.55 -5.71
CA GLY A 117 -25.82 3.08 -5.26
C GLY A 117 -26.84 2.86 -6.40
N PRO A 118 -26.98 3.77 -7.39
CA PRO A 118 -27.93 3.60 -8.48
C PRO A 118 -27.63 2.38 -9.37
N GLU A 119 -26.37 2.16 -9.74
CA GLU A 119 -25.94 1.03 -10.56
C GLU A 119 -26.13 -0.30 -9.83
N PHE A 120 -25.84 -0.31 -8.53
CA PHE A 120 -26.10 -1.46 -7.67
C PHE A 120 -27.61 -1.75 -7.56
N LEU A 121 -28.42 -0.71 -7.38
CA LEU A 121 -29.88 -0.84 -7.30
C LEU A 121 -30.47 -1.35 -8.61
N LEU A 122 -29.96 -0.87 -9.75
CA LEU A 122 -30.37 -1.35 -11.06
C LEU A 122 -30.05 -2.85 -11.23
N SER A 123 -28.83 -3.26 -10.86
CA SER A 123 -28.41 -4.66 -10.92
C SER A 123 -29.28 -5.54 -10.00
N LEU A 124 -29.59 -5.06 -8.80
CA LEU A 124 -30.48 -5.73 -7.86
C LEU A 124 -31.91 -5.82 -8.41
N ALA A 125 -32.42 -4.77 -9.04
CA ALA A 125 -33.74 -4.77 -9.65
C ALA A 125 -33.81 -5.78 -10.80
N CYS A 126 -32.81 -5.82 -11.68
CA CYS A 126 -32.70 -6.83 -12.74
C CYS A 126 -32.69 -8.26 -12.17
N LEU A 127 -31.94 -8.51 -11.09
CA LEU A 127 -31.91 -9.81 -10.42
C LEU A 127 -33.29 -10.18 -9.86
N VAL A 128 -33.96 -9.25 -9.17
CA VAL A 128 -35.30 -9.48 -8.60
C VAL A 128 -36.32 -9.74 -9.70
N ILE A 129 -36.27 -9.00 -10.80
CA ILE A 129 -37.14 -9.22 -11.96
C ILE A 129 -36.92 -10.63 -12.51
N GLY A 130 -35.66 -11.08 -12.66
CA GLY A 130 -35.35 -12.43 -13.11
C GLY A 130 -35.91 -13.52 -12.18
N ILE A 131 -35.77 -13.34 -10.86
CA ILE A 131 -36.32 -14.26 -9.85
C ILE A 131 -37.85 -14.32 -9.96
N VAL A 132 -38.52 -13.17 -10.00
CA VAL A 132 -39.99 -13.09 -10.07
C VAL A 132 -40.50 -13.69 -11.39
N ALA A 133 -39.85 -13.39 -12.51
CA ALA A 133 -40.21 -13.96 -13.81
C ALA A 133 -40.06 -15.49 -13.83
N GLY A 134 -38.95 -16.02 -13.32
CA GLY A 134 -38.73 -17.46 -13.22
C GLY A 134 -39.78 -18.15 -12.32
N TRP A 135 -40.12 -17.52 -11.20
CA TRP A 135 -41.17 -18.02 -10.30
C TRP A 135 -42.55 -18.04 -10.95
N LEU A 136 -42.95 -16.94 -11.60
CA LEU A 136 -44.25 -16.84 -12.28
C LEU A 136 -44.39 -17.87 -13.41
N LEU A 137 -43.33 -18.07 -14.21
CA LEU A 137 -43.32 -19.06 -15.28
C LEU A 137 -43.51 -20.48 -14.73
N CYS A 138 -42.77 -20.86 -13.70
CA CYS A 138 -42.86 -22.19 -13.09
C CYS A 138 -44.17 -22.41 -12.32
N ALA A 139 -44.74 -21.35 -11.74
CA ALA A 139 -46.01 -21.44 -11.02
C ALA A 139 -47.21 -21.64 -11.96
N GLY A 140 -47.13 -21.12 -13.18
CA GLY A 140 -48.16 -21.33 -14.22
C GLY A 140 -48.03 -22.69 -14.91
N ASP A 141 -46.82 -23.06 -15.30
CA ASP A 141 -46.52 -24.36 -15.91
C ASP A 141 -45.15 -24.87 -15.44
N GLN A 142 -45.17 -26.00 -14.76
CA GLN A 142 -44.00 -26.61 -14.14
C GLN A 142 -42.96 -27.05 -15.19
N SER A 143 -43.35 -27.28 -16.44
CA SER A 143 -42.42 -27.67 -17.53
C SER A 143 -41.32 -26.64 -17.79
N TRP A 144 -41.54 -25.36 -17.43
CA TRP A 144 -40.52 -24.30 -17.51
C TRP A 144 -39.32 -24.55 -16.61
N TYR A 145 -39.46 -25.37 -15.55
CA TYR A 145 -38.36 -25.69 -14.66
C TYR A 145 -37.17 -26.33 -15.40
N SER A 146 -37.43 -27.34 -16.24
CA SER A 146 -36.41 -28.02 -17.04
C SER A 146 -35.78 -27.14 -18.13
N ALA A 147 -36.48 -26.10 -18.57
CA ALA A 147 -35.95 -25.14 -19.54
C ALA A 147 -35.04 -24.08 -18.88
N LEU A 148 -35.31 -23.73 -17.61
CA LEU A 148 -34.55 -22.73 -16.83
C LEU A 148 -33.38 -23.34 -16.05
N VAL A 149 -33.55 -24.56 -15.53
CA VAL A 149 -32.56 -25.29 -14.74
C VAL A 149 -32.14 -26.53 -15.53
N GLY A 150 -30.97 -26.46 -16.17
CA GLY A 150 -30.36 -27.61 -16.84
C GLY A 150 -30.00 -28.72 -15.86
N GLU A 151 -29.82 -29.95 -16.36
CA GLU A 151 -29.59 -31.14 -15.52
C GLU A 151 -28.36 -31.00 -14.60
N ASP A 152 -27.28 -30.36 -15.09
CA ASP A 152 -26.06 -30.10 -14.33
C ASP A 152 -26.30 -29.14 -13.14
N MET A 153 -27.21 -28.17 -13.28
CA MET A 153 -27.58 -27.22 -12.22
C MET A 153 -28.60 -27.80 -11.24
N ALA A 154 -29.48 -28.68 -11.73
CA ALA A 154 -30.49 -29.34 -10.91
C ALA A 154 -29.84 -30.33 -9.92
N GLY A 155 -28.74 -30.99 -10.33
CA GLY A 155 -28.00 -31.92 -9.47
C GLY A 155 -28.88 -33.08 -8.99
N GLY A 156 -29.70 -33.63 -9.89
CA GLY A 156 -30.66 -34.70 -9.59
C GLY A 156 -31.95 -34.25 -8.88
N ARG A 157 -32.10 -32.95 -8.56
CA ARG A 157 -33.33 -32.37 -8.00
C ARG A 157 -34.22 -31.88 -9.14
N ASN A 158 -34.96 -32.78 -9.77
CA ASN A 158 -35.89 -32.44 -10.84
C ASN A 158 -37.33 -32.84 -10.48
N LEU A 159 -38.28 -32.47 -11.35
CA LEU A 159 -39.71 -32.71 -11.13
C LEU A 159 -40.10 -34.20 -11.13
N SER A 160 -39.25 -35.05 -11.69
CA SER A 160 -39.44 -36.50 -11.78
C SER A 160 -38.72 -37.27 -10.67
N ALA A 161 -37.99 -36.59 -9.79
CA ALA A 161 -37.19 -37.22 -8.74
C ALA A 161 -38.10 -37.81 -7.66
N SER A 162 -37.82 -39.06 -7.25
CA SER A 162 -38.59 -39.71 -6.19
C SER A 162 -38.28 -39.08 -4.83
N ALA A 163 -39.22 -39.19 -3.88
CA ALA A 163 -39.00 -38.72 -2.50
C ALA A 163 -37.77 -39.36 -1.85
N SER A 164 -37.46 -40.62 -2.18
CA SER A 164 -36.24 -41.31 -1.72
C SER A 164 -34.97 -40.72 -2.33
N ASP A 165 -34.99 -40.26 -3.57
CA ASP A 165 -33.82 -39.66 -4.22
C ASP A 165 -33.55 -38.25 -3.68
N LEU A 166 -34.61 -37.45 -3.49
CA LEU A 166 -34.49 -36.15 -2.81
C LEU A 166 -34.00 -36.31 -1.37
N LYS A 167 -34.50 -37.31 -0.63
CA LYS A 167 -34.07 -37.57 0.75
C LYS A 167 -32.56 -37.91 0.84
N LYS A 168 -32.04 -38.69 -0.11
CA LYS A 168 -30.59 -38.97 -0.20
C LYS A 168 -29.75 -37.69 -0.36
N THR A 169 -30.28 -36.64 -0.98
CA THR A 169 -29.57 -35.34 -1.09
C THR A 169 -29.51 -34.57 0.23
N LEU A 170 -30.49 -34.73 1.11
CA LEU A 170 -30.47 -34.14 2.46
C LEU A 170 -29.61 -34.96 3.44
N GLU A 171 -29.53 -36.28 3.22
CA GLU A 171 -28.72 -37.20 4.03
C GLU A 171 -27.25 -37.28 3.55
N GLY A 172 -26.93 -36.66 2.41
CA GLY A 172 -25.59 -36.57 1.82
C GLY A 172 -24.64 -35.64 2.59
N SER A 173 -23.41 -36.12 2.77
CA SER A 173 -22.37 -35.65 3.68
C SER A 173 -21.83 -34.22 3.48
N THR A 174 -21.30 -33.66 4.57
CA THR A 174 -20.49 -32.42 4.70
C THR A 174 -19.39 -32.27 3.62
N ASP A 175 -19.00 -33.37 2.99
CA ASP A 175 -18.04 -33.46 1.88
C ASP A 175 -18.49 -32.70 0.61
N GLY A 176 -19.81 -32.57 0.37
CA GLY A 176 -20.35 -31.82 -0.77
C GLY A 176 -20.06 -30.31 -0.70
N LEU A 177 -19.95 -29.75 0.51
CA LEU A 177 -19.58 -28.33 0.70
C LEU A 177 -18.09 -28.09 0.38
N ALA A 178 -17.22 -29.06 0.67
CA ALA A 178 -15.81 -28.98 0.32
C ALA A 178 -15.62 -29.02 -1.20
N VAL A 179 -16.31 -29.95 -1.88
CA VAL A 179 -16.32 -30.04 -3.35
C VAL A 179 -16.93 -28.79 -3.99
N PHE A 180 -18.03 -28.27 -3.46
CA PHE A 180 -18.64 -27.02 -3.94
C PHE A 180 -17.73 -25.80 -3.71
N SER A 181 -17.00 -25.75 -2.59
CA SER A 181 -16.02 -24.70 -2.31
C SER A 181 -14.83 -24.78 -3.28
N VAL A 182 -14.34 -25.99 -3.59
CA VAL A 182 -13.29 -26.21 -4.60
C VAL A 182 -13.78 -25.80 -6.00
N PHE A 183 -15.03 -26.13 -6.36
CA PHE A 183 -15.64 -25.70 -7.60
C PHE A 183 -15.75 -24.18 -7.70
N LEU A 184 -16.28 -23.51 -6.66
CA LEU A 184 -16.34 -22.05 -6.59
C LEU A 184 -14.94 -21.44 -6.67
N MET A 185 -13.95 -22.02 -6.00
CA MET A 185 -12.59 -21.50 -5.99
C MET A 185 -11.93 -21.64 -7.37
N SER A 186 -12.03 -22.81 -8.02
CA SER A 186 -11.50 -23.03 -9.38
C SER A 186 -12.13 -22.11 -10.42
N HIS A 187 -13.46 -21.94 -10.38
CA HIS A 187 -14.15 -21.06 -11.32
C HIS A 187 -13.92 -19.57 -11.08
N ASN A 188 -13.80 -19.13 -9.83
CA ASN A 188 -13.59 -17.71 -9.52
C ASN A 188 -12.12 -17.28 -9.62
N THR A 189 -11.14 -18.19 -9.45
CA THR A 189 -9.72 -17.82 -9.51
C THR A 189 -9.07 -18.03 -10.88
N GLN A 190 -9.71 -18.78 -11.80
CA GLN A 190 -9.16 -19.11 -13.13
C GLN A 190 -7.70 -19.64 -13.10
N VAL A 191 -7.28 -20.26 -11.99
CA VAL A 191 -5.96 -20.89 -11.92
C VAL A 191 -6.12 -22.32 -12.43
N SER A 192 -5.66 -22.54 -13.66
CA SER A 192 -5.42 -23.87 -14.23
C SER A 192 -4.19 -24.53 -13.63
#